data_AF-A0A1F3T699-F1
#
_entry.id   AF-A0A1F3T699-F1
#
_cell.length_a   1.000
_cell.length_b   1.000
_cell.length_c   1.000
_cell.angle_alpha   90.00
_cell.angle_beta   90.00
_cell.angle_gamma   90.00
#
_symmetry.space_group_name_H-M   'P 1'
#
loop_
_entity.id
_entity.type
_entity.pdbx_description
1 polymer ?
#
loop_
_entity_poly.entity_id
_entity_poly.type
_entity_poly.pdbx_seq_one_letter_code
_entity_poly.pdbx_strand_id
1 'polypeptide(L)'
;MFKNYLTYQLALSFHRSCLIMDIPENAIKNRLMRSSEEMIRHFSQAVRASDAKDESKNLFVSLICLRDCREILEEAHLQPRQVLSQYETLHGRMEQLVLRASEQESGQLRMLG
;
A
#
# COMPACT_ATOMS: atom_id res chain seq x y z
N MET A 1 19.98 6.21 2.60
CA MET A 1 19.30 5.98 1.30
C MET A 1 17.84 5.65 1.58
N PHE A 2 16.88 6.31 0.94
CA PHE A 2 15.44 6.06 1.18
C PHE A 2 15.08 4.69 0.58
N LYS A 3 14.87 3.67 1.42
CA LYS A 3 14.51 2.32 0.96
C LYS A 3 13.23 2.39 0.14
N ASN A 4 13.15 1.62 -0.94
CA ASN A 4 11.92 1.46 -1.74
C ASN A 4 11.32 2.78 -2.29
N TYR A 5 12.15 3.81 -2.51
CA TYR A 5 11.72 5.14 -2.98
C TYR A 5 10.82 5.07 -4.22
N LEU A 6 11.15 4.24 -5.20
CA LEU A 6 10.35 4.09 -6.42
C LEU A 6 8.94 3.56 -6.12
N THR A 7 8.82 2.56 -5.25
CA THR A 7 7.52 2.03 -4.84
C THR A 7 6.73 3.07 -4.06
N TYR A 8 7.39 3.85 -3.21
CA TYR A 8 6.75 4.98 -2.51
C TYR A 8 6.23 6.05 -3.48
N GLN A 9 6.99 6.39 -4.54
CA GLN A 9 6.52 7.31 -5.59
C GLN A 9 5.31 6.75 -6.34
N LEU A 10 5.27 5.44 -6.61
CA LEU A 10 4.10 4.79 -7.19
C LEU A 10 2.88 4.87 -6.27
N ALA A 11 3.05 4.67 -4.96
CA ALA A 11 1.98 4.82 -3.97
C ALA A 11 1.41 6.25 -3.93
N LEU A 12 2.27 7.26 -3.99
CA LEU A 12 1.84 8.67 -4.09
C LEU A 12 1.09 8.94 -5.41
N SER A 13 1.57 8.40 -6.53
CA SER A 13 0.91 8.53 -7.83
C SER A 13 -0.47 7.88 -7.84
N PHE A 14 -0.60 6.71 -7.21
CA PHE A 14 -1.86 6.00 -7.07
C PHE A 14 -2.87 6.84 -6.26
N HIS A 15 -2.48 7.33 -5.08
CA HIS A 15 -3.35 8.17 -4.26
C HIS A 15 -3.79 9.45 -4.99
N ARG A 16 -2.88 10.13 -5.71
CA ARG A 16 -3.25 11.28 -6.54
C ARG A 16 -4.29 10.92 -7.59
N SER A 17 -4.15 9.75 -8.21
CA SER A 17 -5.12 9.24 -9.19
C SER A 17 -6.48 8.96 -8.55
N CYS A 18 -6.51 8.44 -7.32
CA CYS A 18 -7.74 8.31 -6.52
C CYS A 18 -8.38 9.67 -6.19
N LEU A 19 -7.58 10.69 -5.90
CA LEU A 19 -8.06 12.02 -5.53
C LEU A 19 -8.71 12.77 -6.70
N ILE A 20 -8.10 12.71 -7.88
CA ILE A 20 -8.60 13.38 -9.09
C ILE A 20 -9.71 12.58 -9.79
N MET A 21 -9.97 11.35 -9.36
CA MET A 21 -11.04 10.54 -9.91
C MET A 21 -12.39 11.20 -9.69
N ASP A 22 -13.20 11.25 -10.74
CA ASP A 22 -14.58 11.68 -10.65
C ASP A 22 -15.43 10.49 -10.18
N ILE A 23 -15.91 10.57 -8.95
CA ILE A 23 -16.68 9.52 -8.28
C ILE A 23 -18.03 10.16 -7.90
N PRO A 24 -19.16 9.69 -8.46
CA PRO A 24 -20.46 10.30 -8.24
C PRO A 24 -20.89 10.32 -6.76
N GLU A 25 -20.50 9.29 -6.01
CA GLU A 25 -20.87 9.12 -4.61
C GLU A 25 -19.77 9.63 -3.66
N ASN A 26 -20.05 10.75 -3.00
CA ASN A 26 -19.13 11.36 -2.04
C ASN A 26 -18.70 10.40 -0.91
N ALA A 27 -19.59 9.50 -0.46
CA ALA A 27 -19.28 8.52 0.57
C ALA A 27 -18.20 7.52 0.12
N ILE A 28 -18.32 7.01 -1.11
CA ILE A 28 -17.35 6.11 -1.73
C ILE A 28 -16.02 6.84 -1.93
N LYS A 29 -16.07 8.07 -2.45
CA LYS A 29 -14.86 8.90 -2.64
C LYS A 29 -14.11 9.13 -1.32
N ASN A 30 -14.82 9.47 -0.26
CA ASN A 30 -14.23 9.68 1.06
C ASN A 30 -13.61 8.40 1.64
N ARG A 31 -14.25 7.24 1.45
CA ARG A 31 -13.68 5.93 1.85
C ARG A 31 -12.40 5.64 1.08
N LEU A 32 -12.40 5.82 -0.24
CA LEU A 32 -11.23 5.60 -1.11
C LEU A 32 -10.07 6.54 -0.74
N MET A 33 -10.37 7.82 -0.51
CA MET A 33 -9.37 8.81 -0.10
C MET A 33 -8.75 8.46 1.25
N ARG A 34 -9.56 8.11 2.25
CA ARG A 34 -9.07 7.69 3.57
C ARG A 34 -8.17 6.47 3.47
N SER A 35 -8.61 5.43 2.77
CA SER A 35 -7.85 4.19 2.63
C SER A 35 -6.52 4.42 1.90
N SER A 36 -6.52 5.20 0.81
CA SER A 36 -5.28 5.52 0.08
C SER A 36 -4.33 6.44 0.87
N GLU A 37 -4.84 7.33 1.73
CA GLU A 37 -4.03 8.13 2.64
C GLU A 37 -3.40 7.27 3.75
N GLU A 38 -4.18 6.35 4.35
CA GLU A 38 -3.67 5.41 5.34
C GLU A 38 -2.60 4.48 4.77
N MET A 39 -2.79 4.01 3.54
CA MET A 39 -1.78 3.26 2.78
C MET A 39 -0.45 4.02 2.74
N ILE A 40 -0.45 5.29 2.33
CA ILE A 40 0.77 6.12 2.25
C ILE A 40 1.37 6.34 3.62
N ARG A 41 0.54 6.63 4.64
CA ARG A 41 0.99 6.88 6.01
C ARG A 41 1.75 5.67 6.55
N HIS A 42 1.16 4.48 6.45
CA HIS A 42 1.82 3.25 6.90
C HIS A 42 3.04 2.91 6.05
N PHE A 43 2.99 3.14 4.73
CA PHE A 43 4.17 2.90 3.91
C PHE A 43 5.34 3.83 4.27
N SER A 44 5.06 5.11 4.52
CA SER A 44 6.07 6.06 4.98
C SER A 44 6.65 5.68 6.34
N GLN A 45 5.85 5.07 7.23
CA GLN A 45 6.33 4.56 8.52
C GLN A 45 7.25 3.36 8.30
N ALA A 46 6.85 2.38 7.48
CA ALA A 46 7.67 1.23 7.14
C ALA A 46 9.04 1.61 6.58
N VAL A 47 9.09 2.56 5.63
CA VAL A 47 10.35 2.98 5.00
C VAL A 47 11.30 3.66 5.98
N ARG A 48 10.77 4.23 7.07
CA ARG A 48 11.54 4.91 8.13
C ARG A 48 11.76 4.03 9.36
N ALA A 49 11.19 2.83 9.40
CA ALA A 49 11.30 1.93 10.54
C ALA A 49 12.75 1.47 10.70
N SER A 50 13.22 1.52 11.94
CA SER A 50 14.55 1.01 12.32
C SER A 50 14.50 -0.47 12.71
N ASP A 51 13.33 -0.96 13.13
CA ASP A 51 13.08 -2.34 13.52
C ASP A 51 12.42 -3.11 12.37
N ALA A 52 12.93 -4.30 12.07
CA ALA A 52 12.41 -5.18 11.02
C ALA A 52 10.96 -5.59 11.29
N LYS A 53 10.58 -5.78 12.56
CA LYS A 53 9.21 -6.12 12.94
C LYS A 53 8.24 -4.98 12.66
N ASP A 54 8.65 -3.75 12.95
CA ASP A 54 7.85 -2.55 12.67
C ASP A 54 7.79 -2.25 11.17
N GLU A 55 8.88 -2.48 10.43
CA GLU A 55 8.91 -2.43 8.96
C GLU A 55 7.89 -3.41 8.36
N SER A 56 7.97 -4.69 8.74
CA SER A 56 7.08 -5.77 8.30
C SER A 56 5.60 -5.46 8.58
N LYS A 57 5.29 -5.07 9.83
CA LYS A 57 3.93 -4.70 10.25
C LYS A 57 3.36 -3.55 9.41
N ASN A 58 4.11 -2.47 9.25
CA ASN A 58 3.62 -1.30 8.51
C ASN A 58 3.50 -1.56 7.01
N LEU A 59 4.38 -2.38 6.42
CA LEU A 59 4.23 -2.84 5.03
C LEU A 59 2.95 -3.66 4.85
N PHE A 60 2.66 -4.56 5.79
CA PHE A 60 1.47 -5.40 5.75
C PHE A 60 0.18 -4.58 5.85
N VAL A 61 0.11 -3.64 6.80
CA VAL A 61 -1.04 -2.74 6.94
C VAL A 61 -1.22 -1.89 5.68
N SER A 62 -0.13 -1.35 5.12
CA SER A 62 -0.19 -0.58 3.88
C SER A 62 -0.75 -1.42 2.72
N LEU A 63 -0.36 -2.70 2.60
CA LEU A 63 -0.89 -3.62 1.59
C LEU A 63 -2.39 -3.89 1.78
N ILE A 64 -2.87 -4.02 3.02
CA ILE A 64 -4.30 -4.15 3.32
C ILE A 64 -5.05 -2.90 2.84
N CYS A 65 -4.60 -1.70 3.21
CA CYS A 65 -5.24 -0.46 2.75
C CYS A 65 -5.27 -0.36 1.22
N LEU A 66 -4.23 -0.82 0.52
CA LEU A 66 -4.25 -0.87 -0.94
C LEU A 66 -5.34 -1.82 -1.46
N ARG A 67 -5.52 -3.00 -0.85
CA ARG A 67 -6.59 -3.94 -1.19
C ARG A 67 -7.97 -3.35 -0.90
N ASP A 68 -8.15 -2.66 0.22
CA ASP A 68 -9.39 -1.95 0.53
C ASP A 68 -9.73 -0.91 -0.54
N CYS A 69 -8.72 -0.18 -1.06
CA CYS A 69 -8.93 0.74 -2.19
C CYS A 69 -9.49 0.03 -3.42
N ARG A 70 -9.04 -1.20 -3.70
CA ARG A 70 -9.53 -2.01 -4.82
C ARG A 70 -10.96 -2.47 -4.58
N GLU A 71 -11.27 -2.96 -3.38
CA GLU A 71 -12.62 -3.37 -3.00
C GLU A 71 -13.62 -2.22 -3.13
N ILE A 72 -13.25 -1.01 -2.67
CA ILE A 72 -14.09 0.19 -2.80
C ILE A 72 -14.35 0.54 -4.27
N LEU A 73 -13.35 0.42 -5.13
CA LEU A 73 -13.50 0.65 -6.58
C LEU A 73 -14.41 -0.41 -7.22
N GLU A 74 -14.29 -1.67 -6.81
CA GLU A 74 -15.14 -2.76 -7.30
C GLU A 74 -16.60 -2.62 -6.84
N GLU A 75 -16.83 -2.28 -5.56
CA GLU A 75 -18.15 -1.97 -4.99
C GLU A 75 -18.84 -0.84 -5.75
N ALA A 76 -18.07 0.18 -6.17
CA ALA A 76 -18.56 1.32 -6.93
C ALA A 76 -18.71 1.04 -8.43
N HIS A 77 -18.38 -0.17 -8.89
CA HIS A 77 -18.27 -0.53 -10.31
C HIS A 77 -17.36 0.43 -11.12
N LEU A 78 -16.35 1.00 -10.47
CA LEU A 78 -15.38 1.91 -11.07
C LEU A 78 -14.14 1.16 -11.52
N GLN A 79 -13.88 1.17 -12.83
CA GLN A 79 -12.69 0.52 -13.40
C GLN A 79 -11.86 1.47 -14.30
N PRO A 80 -11.40 2.61 -13.78
CA PRO A 80 -10.52 3.48 -14.55
C PRO A 80 -9.19 2.78 -14.85
N ARG A 81 -8.97 2.43 -16.12
CA ARG A 81 -7.82 1.63 -16.60
C ARG A 81 -6.47 2.09 -16.05
N GLN A 82 -6.25 3.40 -15.95
CA GLN A 82 -5.01 3.96 -15.41
C GLN A 82 -4.79 3.61 -13.93
N VAL A 83 -5.83 3.75 -13.11
CA VAL A 83 -5.78 3.45 -11.67
C VAL A 83 -5.61 1.94 -11.45
N LEU A 84 -6.24 1.13 -12.30
CA LEU A 84 -6.08 -0.34 -12.23
C LEU A 84 -4.66 -0.78 -12.54
N SER A 85 -4.06 -0.25 -13.60
CA SER A 85 -2.66 -0.56 -13.94
C SER A 85 -1.68 -0.12 -12.84
N GLN A 86 -1.93 1.04 -12.23
CA GLN A 86 -1.16 1.52 -11.07
C GLN A 86 -1.35 0.61 -9.85
N TYR A 87 -2.58 0.19 -9.58
CA TYR A 87 -2.91 -0.75 -8.50
C TYR A 87 -2.14 -2.06 -8.68
N GLU A 88 -2.25 -2.72 -9.83
CA GLU A 88 -1.61 -4.03 -10.10
C GLU A 88 -0.08 -3.94 -9.92
N THR A 89 0.52 -2.88 -10.46
CA THR A 89 1.96 -2.64 -10.35
C THR A 89 2.38 -2.40 -8.90
N LEU A 90 1.63 -1.57 -8.17
CA LEU A 90 1.93 -1.22 -6.79
C LEU A 90 1.73 -2.41 -5.85
N HIS A 91 0.62 -3.13 -6.02
CA HIS A 91 0.25 -4.30 -5.24
C HIS A 91 1.29 -5.40 -5.36
N GLY A 92 1.67 -5.79 -6.59
CA GLY A 92 2.71 -6.81 -6.78
C GLY A 92 4.07 -6.42 -6.18
N ARG A 93 4.42 -5.13 -6.21
CA ARG A 93 5.63 -4.63 -5.55
C ARG A 93 5.53 -4.66 -4.04
N MET A 94 4.40 -4.25 -3.48
CA MET A 94 4.19 -4.24 -2.03
C MET A 94 4.15 -5.66 -1.45
N GLU A 95 3.54 -6.61 -2.16
CA GLU A 95 3.58 -8.03 -1.77
C GLU A 95 5.02 -8.56 -1.70
N GLN A 96 5.86 -8.26 -2.69
CA GLN A 96 7.27 -8.64 -2.65
C GLN A 96 8.02 -7.99 -1.47
N LEU A 97 7.69 -6.75 -1.10
CA LEU A 97 8.30 -6.09 0.05
C LEU A 97 7.86 -6.72 1.37
N VAL A 98 6.57 -7.01 1.52
CA VAL A 98 6.02 -7.71 2.69
C VAL A 98 6.67 -9.07 2.86
N LEU A 99 6.76 -9.86 1.79
CA LEU A 99 7.39 -11.19 1.82
C LEU A 99 8.84 -11.11 2.28
N ARG A 100 9.65 -10.23 1.67
CA ARG A 100 11.06 -10.05 2.06
C ARG A 100 11.23 -9.58 3.51
N ALA A 101 10.37 -8.68 3.98
CA ALA A 101 10.41 -8.22 5.36
C ALA A 101 10.06 -9.35 6.35
N SER A 102 9.08 -10.19 6.01
CA SER A 102 8.69 -11.35 6.83
C SER A 102 9.75 -12.45 6.90
N GLU A 103 10.52 -12.66 5.81
CA GLU A 103 11.66 -13.59 5.80
C GLU A 103 12.80 -13.12 6.71
N GLN A 104 13.04 -11.81 6.79
CA GLN A 104 14.04 -11.23 7.69
C GLN A 104 13.65 -11.36 9.17
N GLU A 105 12.35 -11.22 9.49
CA GLU A 105 11.78 -11.48 10.81
C GLU A 105 11.99 -12.96 11.22
N SER A 106 11.78 -13.88 10.27
CA SER A 106 11.96 -15.33 10.48
C SER A 106 13.44 -15.74 10.61
N GLY A 107 14.38 -14.96 10.04
CA GLY A 107 15.82 -15.17 10.14
C GLY A 107 16.39 -14.90 11.54
N GLN A 108 15.78 -14.00 12.32
CA GLN A 108 16.17 -13.74 13.72
C GLN A 108 15.73 -14.86 14.68
N LEU A 109 14.71 -15.65 14.32
CA LEU A 109 14.22 -16.77 15.14
C LEU A 109 15.04 -18.06 14.96
N ARG A 110 15.87 -18.18 13.91
CA ARG A 110 16.76 -19.35 13.71
C ARG A 110 18.00 -19.37 14.62
N MET A 111 18.25 -18.32 15.41
CA MET A 111 19.35 -18.29 16.39
C MET A 111 18.91 -18.70 17.81
N LEU A 112 17.66 -19.14 17.98
CA LEU A 112 17.12 -19.62 19.26
C LEU A 112 16.44 -21.00 19.14
N GLY A 113 16.67 -21.72 18.04
CA GLY A 113 16.21 -23.10 17.83
C GLY A 113 17.39 -24.05 17.70
#